data_AF-X7ZWY2-F1
#
_entry.id   AF-X7ZWY2-F1
#
_cell.length_a   1.000
_cell.length_b   1.000
_cell.length_c   1.000
_cell.angle_alpha   90.00
_cell.angle_beta   90.00
_cell.angle_gamma   90.00
#
_symmetry.space_group_name_H-M   'P 1'
#
loop_
_entity.id
_entity.type
_entity.pdbx_description
1 polymer ?
#
loop_
_entity_poly.entity_id
_entity_poly.type
_entity_poly.pdbx_seq_one_letter_code
_entity_poly.pdbx_strand_id
1 'polypeptide(L)'
;MTRVVLSIGSNLGDRLARLQSVVDGLGGSVRAVSPVYETDPWGGVDQGPFLNAVLIADDPACDGHGWLRRARRWSGRPIARAASGGVRALSTWT
;
A
#
# COMPACT_ATOMS: atom_id res chain seq x y z
N MET A 1 -4.45 -7.27 -20.81
CA MET A 1 -3.25 -7.34 -19.94
C MET A 1 -2.89 -5.94 -19.51
N THR A 2 -3.18 -5.57 -18.26
CA THR A 2 -2.68 -4.32 -17.67
C THR A 2 -1.61 -4.64 -16.64
N ARG A 3 -0.59 -3.78 -16.56
CA ARG A 3 0.49 -3.85 -15.57
C ARG A 3 0.47 -2.60 -14.73
N VAL A 4 0.63 -2.77 -13.43
CA VAL A 4 0.64 -1.67 -12.46
C VAL A 4 1.87 -1.74 -11.58
N VAL A 5 2.26 -0.57 -11.06
CA VAL A 5 3.20 -0.42 -9.96
C VAL A 5 2.40 0.05 -8.76
N LEU A 6 2.46 -0.69 -7.66
CA LEU A 6 1.75 -0.38 -6.41
C LEU A 6 2.76 -0.06 -5.32
N SER A 7 2.57 1.06 -4.62
CA SER A 7 3.29 1.36 -3.39
C SER A 7 2.46 0.92 -2.18
N ILE A 8 3.06 0.14 -1.28
CA ILE A 8 2.45 -0.31 -0.03
C ILE A 8 3.27 0.19 1.15
N GLY A 9 2.58 0.57 2.23
CA GLY A 9 3.22 1.09 3.42
C GLY A 9 2.38 0.94 4.68
N SER A 10 3.03 0.70 5.82
CA SER A 10 2.36 0.65 7.13
C SER A 10 3.29 1.08 8.27
N ASN A 11 2.76 1.89 9.19
CA ASN A 11 3.39 2.26 10.45
C ASN A 11 2.60 1.81 11.70
N LEU A 12 1.53 1.02 11.53
CA LEU A 12 0.62 0.64 12.62
C LEU A 12 0.56 -0.87 12.84
N GLY A 13 0.66 -1.29 14.10
CA GLY A 13 0.57 -2.70 14.50
C GLY A 13 1.68 -3.53 13.88
N ASP A 14 1.36 -4.76 13.45
CA ASP A 14 2.30 -5.61 12.72
C ASP A 14 2.48 -5.11 11.28
N ARG A 15 3.44 -4.21 11.12
CA ARG A 15 3.75 -3.52 9.86
C ARG A 15 4.10 -4.51 8.75
N LEU A 16 4.89 -5.54 9.06
CA LEU A 16 5.34 -6.53 8.06
C LEU A 16 4.19 -7.46 7.65
N ALA A 17 3.42 -7.97 8.61
CA ALA A 17 2.24 -8.80 8.29
C ALA A 17 1.22 -8.04 7.45
N ARG A 18 1.08 -6.72 7.66
CA ARG A 18 0.24 -5.87 6.81
C ARG A 18 0.75 -5.78 5.38
N LEU A 19 2.06 -5.59 5.17
CA LEU A 19 2.63 -5.62 3.82
C LEU A 19 2.44 -6.99 3.17
N GLN A 20 2.70 -8.07 3.91
CA GLN A 20 2.54 -9.45 3.44
C GLN A 20 1.09 -9.74 3.03
N SER A 21 0.10 -9.24 3.77
CA SER A 21 -1.33 -9.43 3.43
C SER A 21 -1.72 -8.86 2.05
N VAL A 22 -1.02 -7.82 1.58
CA VAL A 22 -1.23 -7.27 0.23
C VAL A 22 -0.63 -8.20 -0.81
N VAL A 23 0.59 -8.70 -0.58
CA VAL A 23 1.25 -9.66 -1.47
C VAL A 23 0.40 -10.92 -1.61
N ASP A 24 -0.05 -11.49 -0.49
CA ASP A 24 -0.88 -12.70 -0.45
C ASP A 24 -2.22 -12.47 -1.17
N GLY A 25 -2.87 -11.32 -0.94
CA GLY A 25 -4.16 -11.01 -1.53
C GLY A 25 -4.11 -10.62 -3.02
N LEU A 26 -2.92 -10.27 -3.55
CA LEU A 26 -2.67 -10.16 -4.98
C LEU A 26 -2.27 -11.51 -5.59
N GLY A 27 -1.62 -12.38 -4.82
CA GLY A 27 -1.30 -13.75 -5.20
C GLY A 27 -0.56 -13.85 -6.52
N GLY A 28 -1.02 -14.71 -7.42
CA GLY A 28 -0.40 -14.97 -8.72
C GLY A 28 -0.33 -13.77 -9.68
N SER A 29 -0.97 -12.64 -9.35
CA SER A 29 -0.82 -11.39 -10.10
C SER A 29 0.50 -10.68 -9.82
N VAL A 30 1.19 -10.98 -8.71
CA VAL A 30 2.47 -10.34 -8.34
C VAL A 30 3.60 -10.88 -9.24
N ARG A 31 4.41 -9.96 -9.77
CA ARG A 31 5.55 -10.25 -10.65
C ARG A 31 6.89 -9.93 -10.03
N ALA A 32 6.94 -8.89 -9.22
CA ALA A 32 8.13 -8.52 -8.47
C ALA A 32 7.74 -7.78 -7.19
N VAL A 33 8.58 -7.92 -6.18
CA VAL A 33 8.48 -7.24 -4.89
C VAL A 33 9.84 -6.62 -4.61
N SER A 34 9.88 -5.33 -4.26
CA SER A 34 11.10 -4.69 -3.81
C SER A 34 11.52 -5.22 -2.42
N PRO A 35 12.77 -4.96 -1.98
CA PRO A 35 13.07 -5.02 -0.55
C PRO A 35 12.11 -4.14 0.26
N VAL A 36 11.97 -4.46 1.54
CA VAL A 36 11.24 -3.63 2.50
C VAL A 36 12.20 -2.58 3.05
N TYR A 37 11.75 -1.32 3.06
CA TYR A 37 12.50 -0.19 3.59
C TYR A 37 11.77 0.42 4.79
N GLU A 38 12.51 0.70 5.85
CA GLU A 38 12.02 1.48 6.98
C GLU A 38 12.33 2.97 6.74
N THR A 39 11.33 3.84 6.86
CA THR A 39 11.48 5.28 6.61
C THR A 39 10.75 6.10 7.67
N ASP A 40 11.30 7.27 7.99
CA ASP A 40 10.64 8.22 8.88
C ASP A 40 9.31 8.72 8.31
N PRO A 41 8.33 9.05 9.18
CA PRO A 41 7.07 9.65 8.75
C PRO A 41 7.29 11.07 8.22
N TRP A 42 6.49 11.44 7.23
CA TRP A 42 6.42 12.81 6.73
C TRP A 42 5.26 13.55 7.41
N GLY A 43 5.43 14.87 7.65
CA GLY A 43 4.34 15.73 8.10
C GLY A 43 4.44 16.27 9.53
N GLY A 44 5.57 16.08 10.21
CA GLY A 44 5.85 16.73 11.51
C GLY A 44 4.96 16.29 12.68
N VAL A 45 4.16 15.24 12.49
CA VAL A 45 3.38 14.58 13.54
C VAL A 45 4.23 13.46 14.11
N ASP A 46 4.26 13.35 15.44
CA ASP A 46 4.93 12.24 16.11
C ASP A 46 4.22 10.91 15.76
N GLN A 47 4.89 10.13 14.93
CA GLN A 47 4.41 8.85 14.43
C GLN A 47 5.58 7.87 14.37
N GLY A 48 5.29 6.58 14.54
CA GLY A 48 6.29 5.56 14.32
C GLY A 48 6.75 5.48 12.86
N PRO A 49 7.95 4.93 12.61
CA PRO A 49 8.47 4.73 11.25
C PRO A 49 7.59 3.79 10.42
N PHE A 50 7.56 4.03 9.12
CA PHE A 50 6.85 3.22 8.14
C PHE A 50 7.74 2.09 7.62
N LEU A 51 7.17 0.91 7.44
CA LEU A 51 7.71 -0.06 6.48
C LEU A 51 7.05 0.19 5.11
N ASN A 52 7.85 0.28 4.06
CA ASN A 52 7.42 0.51 2.69
C ASN A 52 7.98 -0.53 1.72
N ALA A 53 7.21 -0.88 0.71
CA ALA A 53 7.65 -1.71 -0.42
C ALA A 53 6.88 -1.34 -1.70
N VAL A 54 7.45 -1.71 -2.85
CA VAL A 54 6.86 -1.54 -4.17
C VAL A 54 6.61 -2.90 -4.80
N LEU A 55 5.46 -3.04 -5.46
CA LEU A 55 5.03 -4.24 -6.16
C LEU A 55 4.84 -3.95 -7.64
N ILE A 56 5.31 -4.87 -8.49
CA ILE A 56 4.86 -4.96 -9.89
C ILE A 56 3.81 -6.07 -9.95
N ALA A 57 2.63 -5.76 -10.51
CA ALA A 57 1.58 -6.75 -10.72
C ALA A 57 0.99 -6.64 -12.13
N ASP A 58 0.53 -7.77 -12.67
CA ASP A 58 -0.27 -7.78 -13.89
C ASP A 58 -1.46 -8.73 -13.79
N ASP A 59 -2.51 -8.38 -14.53
CA ASP A 59 -3.77 -9.13 -14.58
C ASP A 59 -4.46 -8.82 -15.92
N PRO A 60 -4.74 -9.83 -16.76
CA PRO A 60 -5.43 -9.62 -18.03
C PRO A 60 -6.88 -9.14 -17.87
N ALA A 61 -7.53 -9.48 -16.76
CA ALA A 61 -8.92 -9.19 -16.49
C ALA A 61 -9.13 -7.89 -15.68
N CYS A 62 -8.04 -7.24 -15.24
CA CYS A 62 -8.13 -6.03 -14.43
C CYS A 62 -7.89 -4.78 -15.28
N ASP A 63 -8.78 -3.80 -15.14
CA ASP A 63 -8.61 -2.43 -15.64
C ASP A 63 -8.07 -1.52 -14.51
N GLY A 64 -7.77 -0.26 -14.82
CA GLY A 64 -7.25 0.70 -13.83
C GLY A 64 -8.16 0.85 -12.61
N HIS A 65 -9.49 0.90 -12.81
CA HIS A 65 -10.45 0.96 -11.71
C HIS A 65 -10.53 -0.35 -10.91
N GLY A 66 -10.36 -1.49 -11.58
CA GLY A 66 -10.21 -2.80 -10.95
C GLY A 66 -9.06 -2.81 -9.97
N TRP A 67 -7.88 -2.37 -10.39
CA TRP A 67 -6.71 -2.26 -9.52
C TRP A 67 -6.96 -1.36 -8.30
N LEU A 68 -7.59 -0.20 -8.50
CA LEU A 68 -7.97 0.69 -7.40
C LEU A 68 -8.94 0.02 -6.42
N ARG A 69 -9.95 -0.71 -6.92
CA ARG A 69 -10.88 -1.48 -6.06
C ARG A 69 -10.14 -2.58 -5.29
N ARG A 70 -9.15 -3.24 -5.90
CA ARG A 70 -8.31 -4.22 -5.20
C ARG A 70 -7.53 -3.54 -4.07
N ALA A 71 -6.77 -2.49 -4.39
CA ALA A 71 -5.96 -1.73 -3.43
C ALA A 71 -6.76 -1.28 -2.20
N ARG A 72 -7.98 -0.80 -2.40
CA ARG A 72 -8.87 -0.33 -1.32
C ARG A 72 -9.28 -1.40 -0.31
N ARG A 73 -9.17 -2.70 -0.63
CA ARG A 73 -9.48 -3.77 0.34
C ARG A 73 -8.48 -3.82 1.49
N TRP A 74 -7.25 -3.35 1.26
CA TRP A 74 -6.19 -3.31 2.27
C TRP A 74 -6.04 -1.94 2.93
N SER A 75 -6.67 -0.89 2.38
CA SER A 75 -6.80 0.39 3.08
C SER A 75 -7.85 0.27 4.18
N GLY A 76 -7.42 0.20 5.44
CA GLY A 76 -8.34 0.28 6.58
C GLY A 76 -9.19 1.57 6.52
N ARG A 77 -10.44 1.50 6.97
CA ARG A 77 -11.32 2.68 7.09
C ARG A 77 -10.64 3.74 8.00
N PRO A 78 -10.70 5.04 7.67
CA PRO A 78 -10.12 6.07 8.52
C PRO A 78 -10.91 6.17 9.83
N ILE A 79 -10.21 6.08 10.95
CA ILE A 79 -10.69 6.59 12.24
C ILE A 79 -10.44 8.09 12.22
N ALA A 80 -11.54 8.87 12.31
CA ALA A 80 -11.68 10.31 12.53
C ALA A 80 -10.53 11.26 12.12
N ARG A 81 -10.88 12.20 11.24
CA ARG A 81 -10.13 13.45 10.96
C ARG A 81 -9.66 14.12 12.26
N ALA A 82 -8.34 14.31 12.38
CA ALA A 82 -7.75 15.47 13.06
C ALA A 82 -6.39 15.77 12.42
N ALA A 83 -6.19 17.05 12.12
CA ALA A 83 -4.99 17.70 11.59
C ALA A 83 -4.53 17.30 10.16
N SER A 84 -4.57 18.32 9.30
CA SER A 84 -3.91 18.44 8.00
C SER A 84 -2.58 17.66 7.91
N GLY A 85 -2.56 16.59 7.11
CA GLY A 85 -1.32 15.96 6.65
C GLY A 85 -1.15 14.46 6.93
N GLY A 86 -2.01 13.83 7.74
CA GLY A 86 -1.85 12.43 8.14
C GLY A 86 -2.78 11.44 7.45
N VAL A 87 -2.24 10.25 7.12
CA VAL A 87 -2.90 9.03 6.61
C VAL A 87 -3.06 8.95 5.08
N ARG A 88 -2.12 8.27 4.43
CA ARG A 88 -2.32 7.66 3.10
C ARG A 88 -1.81 6.22 3.13
N ALA A 89 -2.73 5.27 3.25
CA ALA A 89 -2.50 3.90 2.81
C ALA A 89 -2.62 3.88 1.27
N LEU A 90 -1.62 3.32 0.58
CA LEU A 90 -1.48 3.19 -0.87
C LEU A 90 -1.60 4.51 -1.67
N SER A 91 -0.47 5.18 -1.89
CA SER A 91 -0.35 6.24 -2.90
C SER A 91 -0.26 5.60 -4.30
N THR A 92 -1.39 5.51 -5.00
CA THR A 92 -1.42 5.37 -6.46
C THR A 92 -1.30 6.76 -7.08
N TRP A 93 -0.15 7.10 -7.66
CA TRP A 93 -0.05 8.26 -8.56
C TRP A 93 -0.62 7.83 -9.92
N THR A 94 -1.74 8.43 -10.33
CA THR A 94 -2.04 8.62 -11.76
C THR A 94 -1.18 9.74 -12.31
#